data_AF-A0A1Q8BAA7-F1
#
_entry.id   AF-A0A1Q8BAA7-F1
#
_cell.length_a   1.000
_cell.length_b   1.000
_cell.length_c   1.000
_cell.angle_alpha   90.00
_cell.angle_beta   90.00
_cell.angle_gamma   90.00
#
_symmetry.space_group_name_H-M   'P 1'
#
loop_
_entity.id
_entity.type
_entity.pdbx_description
1 polymer ?
#
loop_
_entity_poly.entity_id
_entity_poly.type
_entity_poly.pdbx_seq_one_letter_code
_entity_poly.pdbx_strand_id
1 'polypeptide(L)'
;MKRRLSKSRRICEGIGGELAHDLDALAVHLPQMLLSPSSRVFIVAGAIGRDTDDPQRAWEIICKEVLAPAHNEKIFTFPGAFLAGLQGKNHKLVEKWLDDALASQSLCRFLINMQISVGIDARGCERLIEVAKLSTVSTHMFGNLSHGRATQHLTGADLMRLLLAIAERPDGLETAIDIFHIRIFSLISDKKTIDHTDRQIARTLLARVDVERHNRHETHDLVEITRTCLAPPEDNSIARQLCERLRDAIRHGNVWVHDYHELVAVLGIFFPRIVLEVLVEQSDGERYSSVFENLGERQASPLRTINGAFLLDWAHEKPQSRFARLAEVITPWEDKEIERDNAASTCVAWTTTAMRLMNEAPDPGEIVQIFRYRLHPSGWSGSLADILTRRVPLLEYLTNDPNQRIAKSAQEAVASLKQEIDAERERERQRHRTENERFEW
;
A
#
# COMPACT_ATOMS: atom_id res chain seq x y z
N MET A 1 13.43 32.54 -3.58
CA MET A 1 13.86 31.13 -3.81
C MET A 1 14.09 30.79 -5.29
N LYS A 2 13.11 30.97 -6.19
CA LYS A 2 13.24 30.68 -7.65
C LYS A 2 14.44 31.35 -8.35
N ARG A 3 14.76 32.61 -8.03
CA ARG A 3 15.89 33.37 -8.61
C ARG A 3 17.29 32.86 -8.18
N ARG A 4 17.40 32.19 -7.02
CA ARG A 4 18.65 31.60 -6.52
C ARG A 4 18.88 30.20 -7.14
N LEU A 5 17.80 29.44 -7.35
CA LEU A 5 17.81 28.17 -8.07
C LEU A 5 18.21 28.35 -9.54
N SER A 6 17.70 29.39 -10.21
CA SER A 6 18.08 29.69 -11.60
C SER A 6 19.54 30.13 -11.77
N LYS A 7 20.09 30.91 -10.81
CA LYS A 7 21.51 31.30 -10.82
C LYS A 7 22.43 30.08 -10.63
N SER A 8 22.10 29.20 -9.68
CA SER A 8 22.91 28.00 -9.44
C SER A 8 22.90 27.05 -10.63
N ARG A 9 21.77 26.91 -11.33
CA ARG A 9 21.68 26.07 -12.54
C ARG A 9 22.61 26.57 -13.64
N ARG A 10 22.59 27.88 -13.92
CA ARG A 10 23.47 28.49 -14.94
C ARG A 10 24.95 28.30 -14.64
N ILE A 11 25.34 28.34 -13.36
CA ILE A 11 26.73 28.08 -12.96
C ILE A 11 27.12 26.62 -13.29
N CYS A 12 26.27 25.66 -12.93
CA CYS A 12 26.53 24.24 -13.24
C CYS A 12 26.56 23.97 -14.76
N GLU A 13 25.68 24.62 -15.52
CA GLU A 13 25.70 24.55 -17.00
C GLU A 13 27.00 25.15 -17.56
N GLY A 14 27.47 26.28 -17.01
CA GLY A 14 28.74 26.90 -17.40
C GLY A 14 29.96 26.01 -17.12
N ILE A 15 30.04 25.43 -15.92
CA ILE A 15 31.10 24.47 -15.56
C ILE A 15 31.09 23.28 -16.54
N GLY A 16 29.91 22.74 -16.85
CA GLY A 16 29.81 21.63 -17.79
C GLY A 16 30.26 22.01 -19.20
N GLY A 17 29.93 23.23 -19.65
CA GLY A 17 30.42 23.77 -20.91
C GLY A 17 31.94 23.92 -20.95
N GLU A 18 32.57 24.43 -19.88
CA GLU A 18 34.03 24.54 -19.79
C GLU A 18 34.70 23.15 -19.87
N LEU A 19 34.22 22.19 -19.08
CA LEU A 19 34.72 20.81 -19.11
C LEU A 19 34.46 20.09 -20.45
N ALA A 20 33.45 20.52 -21.21
CA ALA A 20 33.16 19.95 -22.52
C ALA A 20 34.22 20.28 -23.57
N HIS A 21 34.91 21.42 -23.41
CA HIS A 21 35.97 21.90 -24.29
C HIS A 21 37.38 21.57 -23.77
N ASP A 22 37.50 21.17 -22.49
CA ASP A 22 38.75 20.71 -21.86
C ASP A 22 38.55 19.33 -21.22
N LEU A 23 38.68 18.28 -22.05
CA LEU A 23 38.49 16.90 -21.61
C LEU A 23 39.61 16.40 -20.69
N ASP A 24 40.78 17.04 -20.69
CA ASP A 24 41.85 16.73 -19.74
C ASP A 24 41.48 17.25 -18.34
N ALA A 25 40.90 18.46 -18.25
CA ALA A 25 40.31 18.95 -17.01
C ALA A 25 39.12 18.09 -16.55
N LEU A 26 38.29 17.59 -17.48
CA LEU A 26 37.23 16.63 -17.15
C LEU A 26 37.81 15.38 -16.47
N ALA A 27 38.85 14.77 -17.05
CA ALA A 27 39.49 13.58 -16.49
C ALA A 27 40.05 13.83 -15.07
N VAL A 28 40.58 15.03 -14.81
CA VAL A 28 41.12 15.40 -13.50
C VAL A 28 40.02 15.62 -12.46
N HIS A 29 38.91 16.27 -12.83
CA HIS A 29 37.88 16.71 -11.88
C HIS A 29 36.72 15.72 -11.70
N LEU A 30 36.46 14.87 -12.68
CA LEU A 30 35.34 13.92 -12.66
C LEU A 30 35.33 13.03 -11.40
N PRO A 31 36.45 12.45 -10.92
CA PRO A 31 36.43 11.61 -9.71
C PRO A 31 35.87 12.34 -8.49
N GLN A 32 36.23 13.60 -8.29
CA GLN A 32 35.72 14.42 -7.19
C GLN A 32 34.25 14.79 -7.38
N MET A 33 33.83 15.04 -8.62
CA MET A 33 32.43 15.30 -8.95
C MET A 33 31.53 14.09 -8.64
N LEU A 34 31.99 12.88 -8.97
CA LEU A 34 31.27 11.63 -8.72
C LEU A 34 31.10 11.31 -7.22
N LEU A 35 32.00 11.82 -6.37
CA LEU A 35 31.89 11.69 -4.91
C LEU A 35 31.02 12.78 -4.26
N SER A 36 30.63 13.81 -5.01
CA SER A 36 29.84 14.91 -4.48
C SER A 36 28.42 14.45 -4.11
N PRO A 37 27.88 14.84 -2.95
CA PRO A 37 26.50 14.54 -2.58
C PRO A 37 25.47 15.41 -3.32
N SER A 38 25.92 16.35 -4.16
CA SER A 38 25.05 17.32 -4.84
C SER A 38 24.36 16.72 -6.06
N SER A 39 23.02 16.77 -6.08
CA SER A 39 22.22 16.38 -7.27
C SER A 39 22.47 17.27 -8.50
N ARG A 40 23.16 18.40 -8.33
CA ARG A 40 23.48 19.34 -9.44
C ARG A 40 24.56 18.81 -10.37
N VAL A 41 25.28 17.76 -9.96
CA VAL A 41 26.24 17.07 -10.83
C VAL A 41 25.56 16.58 -12.12
N PHE A 42 24.28 16.21 -12.05
CA PHE A 42 23.45 15.89 -13.22
C PHE A 42 23.40 17.03 -14.26
N ILE A 43 23.28 18.28 -13.80
CA ILE A 43 23.22 19.46 -14.68
C ILE A 43 24.56 19.65 -15.40
N VAL A 44 25.68 19.43 -14.68
CA VAL A 44 27.02 19.52 -15.26
C VAL A 44 27.22 18.44 -16.31
N ALA A 45 26.88 17.19 -16.00
CA ALA A 45 26.98 16.06 -16.93
C ALA A 45 26.17 16.28 -18.23
N GLY A 46 24.93 16.75 -18.10
CA GLY A 46 24.12 17.09 -19.27
C GLY A 46 24.68 18.24 -20.11
N ALA A 47 25.28 19.25 -19.48
CA ALA A 47 25.97 20.32 -20.21
C ALA A 47 27.23 19.80 -20.93
N ILE A 48 28.02 18.91 -20.32
CA ILE A 48 29.17 18.27 -20.98
C ILE A 48 28.72 17.55 -22.26
N GLY A 49 27.70 16.69 -22.16
CA GLY A 49 27.19 15.93 -23.32
C GLY A 49 26.60 16.82 -24.41
N ARG A 50 25.94 17.91 -24.01
CA ARG A 50 25.39 18.89 -24.95
C ARG A 50 26.46 19.72 -25.63
N ASP A 51 27.55 20.08 -24.95
CA ASP A 51 28.47 21.12 -25.41
C ASP A 51 29.78 20.55 -25.98
N THR A 52 30.09 19.26 -25.78
CA THR A 52 31.35 18.66 -26.25
C THR A 52 31.41 18.48 -27.78
N ASP A 53 32.61 18.63 -28.33
CA ASP A 53 32.93 18.37 -29.75
C ASP A 53 33.54 16.97 -29.97
N ASP A 54 34.03 16.31 -28.92
CA ASP A 54 34.57 14.94 -28.95
C ASP A 54 33.80 14.04 -27.97
N PRO A 55 32.56 13.63 -28.34
CA PRO A 55 31.71 12.85 -27.47
C PRO A 55 32.33 11.47 -27.15
N GLN A 56 33.13 10.89 -28.05
CA GLN A 56 33.75 9.59 -27.85
C GLN A 56 34.79 9.63 -26.72
N ARG A 57 35.72 10.60 -26.76
CA ARG A 57 36.72 10.75 -25.70
C ARG A 57 36.07 11.11 -24.35
N ALA A 58 35.06 11.97 -24.36
CA ALA A 58 34.31 12.31 -23.16
C ALA A 58 33.63 11.07 -22.53
N TRP A 59 33.01 10.22 -23.37
CA TRP A 59 32.38 8.97 -22.93
C TRP A 59 33.37 7.97 -22.36
N GLU A 60 34.55 7.82 -22.97
CA GLU A 60 35.62 6.95 -22.47
C GLU A 60 36.12 7.38 -21.09
N ILE A 61 36.31 8.69 -20.88
CA ILE A 61 36.66 9.26 -19.56
C ILE A 61 35.57 8.93 -18.55
N ILE A 62 34.30 9.18 -18.90
CA ILE A 62 33.16 8.91 -18.01
C ILE A 62 33.09 7.43 -17.65
N CYS A 63 33.14 6.54 -18.63
CA CYS A 63 33.09 5.08 -18.42
C CYS A 63 34.23 4.60 -17.52
N LYS A 64 35.45 5.08 -17.76
CA LYS A 64 36.61 4.73 -16.93
C LYS A 64 36.39 5.07 -15.46
N GLU A 65 35.91 6.28 -15.18
CA GLU A 65 35.73 6.73 -13.79
C GLU A 65 34.52 6.07 -13.12
N VAL A 66 33.35 5.97 -13.77
CA VAL A 66 32.16 5.34 -13.13
C VAL A 66 32.31 3.84 -12.90
N LEU A 67 33.26 3.20 -13.58
CA LEU A 67 33.60 1.79 -13.38
C LEU A 67 34.67 1.58 -12.30
N ALA A 68 35.32 2.63 -11.80
CA ALA A 68 36.34 2.46 -10.77
C ALA A 68 35.72 2.02 -9.42
N PRO A 69 36.39 1.16 -8.61
CA PRO A 69 35.80 0.59 -7.38
C PRO A 69 35.49 1.59 -6.26
N ALA A 70 36.08 2.79 -6.29
CA ALA A 70 35.99 3.80 -5.21
C ALA A 70 34.65 4.54 -5.15
N HIS A 71 33.68 4.14 -5.97
CA HIS A 71 32.56 4.94 -6.40
C HIS A 71 31.24 4.26 -6.02
N ASN A 72 30.47 4.92 -5.15
CA ASN A 72 29.24 4.42 -4.52
C ASN A 72 28.00 4.53 -5.45
N GLU A 73 26.87 3.99 -5.00
CA GLU A 73 25.54 3.95 -5.66
C GLU A 73 25.01 5.29 -6.19
N LYS A 74 25.56 6.44 -5.80
CA LYS A 74 25.08 7.77 -6.28
C LYS A 74 25.47 8.09 -7.72
N ILE A 75 26.29 7.25 -8.34
CA ILE A 75 26.92 7.51 -9.65
C ILE A 75 26.05 7.05 -10.82
N PHE A 76 24.95 6.33 -10.54
CA PHE A 76 24.09 5.77 -11.59
C PHE A 76 23.48 6.81 -12.54
N THR A 77 23.38 8.07 -12.11
CA THR A 77 22.73 9.14 -12.87
C THR A 77 23.68 9.91 -13.80
N PHE A 78 25.01 9.89 -13.56
CA PHE A 78 25.95 10.71 -14.33
C PHE A 78 26.04 10.30 -15.81
N PRO A 79 26.26 9.00 -16.14
CA PRO A 79 26.31 8.58 -17.54
C PRO A 79 25.01 8.92 -18.27
N GLY A 80 23.85 8.69 -17.63
CA GLY A 80 22.54 8.99 -18.22
C GLY A 80 22.35 10.48 -18.50
N ALA A 81 22.76 11.35 -17.57
CA ALA A 81 22.70 12.79 -17.75
C ALA A 81 23.53 13.28 -18.95
N PHE A 82 24.75 12.75 -19.09
CA PHE A 82 25.61 13.04 -20.23
C PHE A 82 24.96 12.61 -21.55
N LEU A 83 24.43 11.39 -21.62
CA LEU A 83 23.73 10.90 -22.80
C LEU A 83 22.50 11.74 -23.14
N ALA A 84 21.72 12.16 -22.15
CA ALA A 84 20.56 13.04 -22.34
C ALA A 84 20.96 14.41 -22.93
N GLY A 85 22.11 14.94 -22.51
CA GLY A 85 22.69 16.15 -23.10
C GLY A 85 23.10 15.97 -24.56
N LEU A 86 23.69 14.81 -24.89
CA LEU A 86 24.18 14.50 -26.24
C LEU A 86 23.05 14.12 -27.22
N GLN A 87 21.92 13.61 -26.73
CA GLN A 87 20.84 13.05 -27.54
C GLN A 87 20.35 13.98 -28.65
N GLY A 88 20.24 15.28 -28.37
CA GLY A 88 19.84 16.28 -29.36
C GLY A 88 20.86 16.51 -30.49
N LYS A 89 22.15 16.28 -30.24
CA LYS A 89 23.24 16.41 -31.22
C LYS A 89 23.48 15.11 -31.99
N ASN A 90 23.50 13.97 -31.31
CA ASN A 90 23.85 12.69 -31.94
C ASN A 90 23.07 11.51 -31.34
N HIS A 91 21.78 11.44 -31.65
CA HIS A 91 20.89 10.36 -31.22
C HIS A 91 21.42 8.96 -31.62
N LYS A 92 21.96 8.78 -32.83
CA LYS A 92 22.48 7.48 -33.29
C LYS A 92 23.62 6.95 -32.43
N LEU A 93 24.52 7.85 -32.00
CA LEU A 93 25.64 7.47 -31.12
C LEU A 93 25.13 7.11 -29.72
N VAL A 94 24.16 7.86 -29.20
CA VAL A 94 23.50 7.54 -27.91
C VAL A 94 22.85 6.15 -27.96
N GLU A 95 22.07 5.85 -29.00
CA GLU A 95 21.45 4.53 -29.18
C GLU A 95 22.48 3.42 -29.24
N LYS A 96 23.56 3.62 -30.01
CA LYS A 96 24.67 2.67 -30.08
C LYS A 96 25.27 2.41 -28.70
N TRP A 97 25.57 3.44 -27.91
CA TRP A 97 26.15 3.25 -26.58
C TRP A 97 25.21 2.60 -25.57
N LEU A 98 23.89 2.80 -25.71
CA LEU A 98 22.90 2.07 -24.91
C LEU A 98 22.88 0.58 -25.27
N ASP A 99 22.99 0.23 -26.57
CA ASP A 99 23.15 -1.17 -27.02
C ASP A 99 24.50 -1.77 -26.56
N ASP A 100 25.60 -1.02 -26.68
CA ASP A 100 26.92 -1.45 -26.21
C ASP A 100 26.93 -1.66 -24.67
N ALA A 101 26.23 -0.81 -23.93
CA ALA A 101 26.08 -0.94 -22.48
C ALA A 101 25.27 -2.18 -22.08
N LEU A 102 24.26 -2.55 -22.86
CA LEU A 102 23.48 -3.77 -22.66
C LEU A 102 24.34 -5.04 -22.86
N ALA A 103 25.22 -5.01 -23.87
CA ALA A 103 26.16 -6.10 -24.13
C ALA A 103 27.32 -6.17 -23.12
N SER A 104 27.56 -5.10 -22.36
CA SER A 104 28.70 -4.98 -21.44
C SER A 104 28.31 -5.38 -20.01
N GLN A 105 28.98 -6.40 -19.46
CA GLN A 105 28.75 -6.87 -18.09
C GLN A 105 28.98 -5.77 -17.03
N SER A 106 29.89 -4.83 -17.29
CA SER A 106 30.24 -3.77 -16.35
C SER A 106 29.36 -2.53 -16.47
N LEU A 107 28.94 -2.16 -17.70
CA LEU A 107 28.11 -0.97 -17.95
C LEU A 107 26.61 -1.24 -17.82
N CYS A 108 26.16 -2.50 -17.97
CA CYS A 108 24.74 -2.84 -17.94
C CYS A 108 24.04 -2.40 -16.64
N ARG A 109 24.75 -2.37 -15.50
CA ARG A 109 24.20 -1.88 -14.21
C ARG A 109 23.75 -0.41 -14.24
N PHE A 110 24.26 0.38 -15.18
CA PHE A 110 23.88 1.79 -15.38
C PHE A 110 22.72 1.95 -16.37
N LEU A 111 22.40 0.92 -17.15
CA LEU A 111 21.55 1.02 -18.33
C LEU A 111 20.15 1.52 -18.01
N ILE A 112 19.54 1.09 -16.90
CA ILE A 112 18.20 1.55 -16.50
C ILE A 112 18.17 3.07 -16.34
N ASN A 113 19.12 3.63 -15.59
CA ASN A 113 19.20 5.08 -15.36
C ASN A 113 19.60 5.85 -16.64
N MET A 114 20.47 5.27 -17.45
CA MET A 114 20.82 5.84 -18.75
C MET A 114 19.60 5.94 -19.66
N GLN A 115 18.84 4.85 -19.79
CA GLN A 115 17.63 4.79 -20.60
C GLN A 115 16.54 5.74 -20.09
N ILE A 116 16.33 5.82 -18.77
CA ILE A 116 15.39 6.79 -18.17
C ILE A 116 15.78 8.23 -18.53
N SER A 117 17.08 8.55 -18.48
CA SER A 117 17.57 9.91 -18.70
C SER A 117 17.37 10.40 -20.14
N VAL A 118 17.50 9.50 -21.12
CA VAL A 118 17.29 9.81 -22.55
C VAL A 118 15.83 9.64 -23.00
N GLY A 119 14.98 9.11 -22.11
CA GLY A 119 13.61 8.72 -22.44
C GLY A 119 13.50 7.29 -22.95
N ILE A 120 12.29 6.73 -22.85
CA ILE A 120 12.02 5.32 -23.16
C ILE A 120 11.12 5.26 -24.39
N ASP A 121 11.73 5.04 -25.55
CA ASP A 121 11.03 4.71 -26.78
C ASP A 121 10.84 3.18 -26.92
N ALA A 122 10.35 2.71 -28.06
CA ALA A 122 10.14 1.28 -28.29
C ALA A 122 11.44 0.46 -28.13
N ARG A 123 12.57 0.95 -28.66
CA ARG A 123 13.86 0.24 -28.56
C ARG A 123 14.38 0.27 -27.12
N GLY A 124 14.26 1.41 -26.44
CA GLY A 124 14.60 1.55 -25.04
C GLY A 124 13.79 0.63 -24.14
N CYS A 125 12.51 0.42 -24.43
CA CYS A 125 11.68 -0.56 -23.74
C CYS A 125 12.21 -1.99 -23.93
N GLU A 126 12.57 -2.38 -25.17
CA GLU A 126 13.18 -3.70 -25.42
C GLU A 126 14.50 -3.88 -24.66
N ARG A 127 15.36 -2.85 -24.60
CA ARG A 127 16.57 -2.90 -23.77
C ARG A 127 16.25 -3.15 -22.30
N LEU A 128 15.25 -2.45 -21.74
CA LEU A 128 14.85 -2.63 -20.34
C LEU A 128 14.26 -4.03 -20.10
N ILE A 129 13.50 -4.59 -21.04
CA ILE A 129 13.00 -5.97 -20.98
C ILE A 129 14.16 -6.97 -20.99
N GLU A 130 15.19 -6.74 -21.82
CA GLU A 130 16.40 -7.57 -21.83
C GLU A 130 17.17 -7.46 -20.51
N VAL A 131 17.34 -6.27 -19.94
CA VAL A 131 17.94 -6.07 -18.61
C VAL A 131 17.13 -6.77 -17.52
N ALA A 132 15.80 -6.76 -17.62
CA ALA A 132 14.92 -7.40 -16.64
C ALA A 132 15.11 -8.92 -16.59
N LYS A 133 15.76 -9.54 -17.58
CA LYS A 133 16.09 -10.97 -17.58
C LYS A 133 17.46 -11.26 -16.95
N LEU A 134 18.26 -10.24 -16.67
CA LEU A 134 19.60 -10.39 -16.11
C LEU A 134 19.56 -10.37 -14.57
N SER A 135 20.00 -11.47 -13.95
CA SER A 135 20.10 -11.58 -12.48
C SER A 135 21.18 -10.68 -11.88
N THR A 136 22.12 -10.18 -12.68
CA THR A 136 23.23 -9.31 -12.26
C THR A 136 22.81 -7.88 -11.95
N VAL A 137 21.65 -7.44 -12.45
CA VAL A 137 21.09 -6.10 -12.16
C VAL A 137 20.00 -6.26 -11.13
N SER A 138 20.03 -5.55 -10.00
CA SER A 138 18.98 -5.68 -8.98
C SER A 138 17.61 -5.22 -9.49
N THR A 139 16.51 -5.89 -9.08
CA THR A 139 15.13 -5.48 -9.40
C THR A 139 14.83 -4.09 -8.84
N HIS A 140 15.34 -3.76 -7.66
CA HIS A 140 15.19 -2.45 -7.02
C HIS A 140 15.61 -1.28 -7.94
N MET A 141 16.57 -1.49 -8.85
CA MET A 141 16.99 -0.45 -9.80
C MET A 141 15.87 -0.04 -10.76
N PHE A 142 14.91 -0.93 -11.04
CA PHE A 142 13.73 -0.61 -11.85
C PHE A 142 12.76 0.33 -11.13
N GLY A 143 12.78 0.45 -9.81
CA GLY A 143 11.98 1.44 -9.07
C GLY A 143 12.28 2.89 -9.47
N ASN A 144 13.40 3.16 -10.13
CA ASN A 144 13.66 4.46 -10.76
C ASN A 144 12.64 4.80 -11.86
N LEU A 145 11.96 3.81 -12.45
CA LEU A 145 10.88 4.01 -13.44
C LEU A 145 9.62 4.63 -12.81
N SER A 146 9.43 4.49 -11.50
CA SER A 146 8.37 5.12 -10.70
C SER A 146 8.58 6.64 -10.54
N HIS A 147 9.71 7.18 -11.01
CA HIS A 147 10.07 8.59 -10.83
C HIS A 147 10.02 9.38 -12.14
N GLY A 148 9.81 10.69 -12.03
CA GLY A 148 9.99 11.62 -13.16
C GLY A 148 9.07 11.39 -14.36
N ARG A 149 7.96 10.66 -14.18
CA ARG A 149 7.03 10.26 -15.26
C ARG A 149 7.74 9.41 -16.35
N ALA A 150 8.76 8.62 -15.99
CA ALA A 150 9.57 7.86 -16.95
C ALA A 150 8.76 6.94 -17.87
N THR A 151 7.68 6.34 -17.36
CA THR A 151 6.80 5.43 -18.11
C THR A 151 5.67 6.13 -18.88
N GLN A 152 5.59 7.46 -18.89
CA GLN A 152 4.43 8.18 -19.45
C GLN A 152 4.24 7.96 -20.95
N HIS A 153 5.34 7.81 -21.69
CA HIS A 153 5.35 7.68 -23.14
C HIS A 153 5.20 6.23 -23.63
N LEU A 154 5.30 5.26 -22.72
CA LEU A 154 5.10 3.85 -23.06
C LEU A 154 3.64 3.59 -23.38
N THR A 155 3.42 2.74 -24.40
CA THR A 155 2.12 2.16 -24.66
C THR A 155 1.76 1.19 -23.53
N GLY A 156 0.46 0.91 -23.33
CA GLY A 156 0.04 -0.08 -22.35
C GLY A 156 0.65 -1.47 -22.62
N ALA A 157 0.78 -1.84 -23.90
CA ALA A 157 1.35 -3.14 -24.29
C ALA A 157 2.85 -3.25 -23.97
N ASP A 158 3.62 -2.18 -24.25
CA ASP A 158 5.05 -2.15 -23.94
C ASP A 158 5.28 -2.14 -22.42
N LEU A 159 4.50 -1.34 -21.69
CA LEU A 159 4.57 -1.31 -20.24
C LEU A 159 4.22 -2.68 -19.65
N MET A 160 3.18 -3.35 -20.15
CA MET A 160 2.82 -4.70 -19.72
C MET A 160 3.99 -5.68 -19.90
N ARG A 161 4.62 -5.70 -21.08
CA ARG A 161 5.75 -6.60 -21.36
C ARG A 161 6.92 -6.33 -20.40
N LEU A 162 7.24 -5.06 -20.15
CA LEU A 162 8.29 -4.66 -19.21
C LEU A 162 7.98 -5.10 -17.77
N LEU A 163 6.79 -4.77 -17.27
CA LEU A 163 6.39 -5.09 -15.90
C LEU A 163 6.35 -6.60 -15.65
N LEU A 164 5.87 -7.38 -16.63
CA LEU A 164 5.88 -8.84 -16.52
C LEU A 164 7.30 -9.40 -16.52
N ALA A 165 8.19 -8.88 -17.36
CA ALA A 165 9.60 -9.30 -17.36
C ALA A 165 10.28 -9.00 -16.00
N ILE A 166 9.95 -7.88 -15.37
CA ILE A 166 10.42 -7.54 -14.02
C ILE A 166 9.81 -8.51 -13.00
N ALA A 167 8.49 -8.73 -13.04
CA ALA A 167 7.76 -9.57 -12.09
C ALA A 167 8.12 -11.06 -12.13
N GLU A 168 8.66 -11.56 -13.25
CA GLU A 168 9.22 -12.92 -13.35
C GLU A 168 10.44 -13.16 -12.45
N ARG A 169 11.06 -12.09 -11.94
CA ARG A 169 12.18 -12.24 -11.00
C ARG A 169 11.69 -12.48 -9.58
N PRO A 170 12.42 -13.25 -8.75
CA PRO A 170 12.03 -13.59 -7.38
C PRO A 170 11.60 -12.40 -6.51
N ASP A 171 12.23 -11.23 -6.72
CA ASP A 171 12.02 -10.02 -5.91
C ASP A 171 11.49 -8.86 -6.79
N GLY A 172 10.89 -9.19 -7.94
CA GLY A 172 10.51 -8.21 -8.96
C GLY A 172 9.04 -7.81 -8.94
N LEU A 173 8.17 -8.61 -8.33
CA LEU A 173 6.73 -8.36 -8.33
C LEU A 173 6.38 -7.04 -7.62
N GLU A 174 6.96 -6.79 -6.44
CA GLU A 174 6.74 -5.54 -5.70
C GLU A 174 7.18 -4.32 -6.51
N THR A 175 8.38 -4.36 -7.09
CA THR A 175 8.85 -3.29 -7.97
C THR A 175 7.94 -3.07 -9.18
N ALA A 176 7.41 -4.14 -9.77
CA ALA A 176 6.46 -4.02 -10.88
C ALA A 176 5.12 -3.39 -10.43
N ILE A 177 4.66 -3.69 -9.21
CA ILE A 177 3.46 -3.12 -8.61
C ILE A 177 3.65 -1.63 -8.36
N ASP A 178 4.77 -1.20 -7.74
CA ASP A 178 5.09 0.22 -7.51
C ASP A 178 5.12 1.02 -8.82
N ILE A 179 5.84 0.53 -9.84
CA ILE A 179 5.90 1.21 -11.15
C ILE A 179 4.50 1.34 -11.77
N PHE A 180 3.67 0.29 -11.65
CA PHE A 180 2.32 0.31 -12.17
C PHE A 180 1.39 1.23 -11.37
N HIS A 181 1.53 1.26 -10.05
CA HIS A 181 0.82 2.19 -9.18
C HIS A 181 1.08 3.63 -9.59
N ILE A 182 2.34 4.03 -9.82
CA ILE A 182 2.65 5.38 -10.29
C ILE A 182 2.07 5.67 -11.68
N ARG A 183 2.02 4.66 -12.57
CA ARG A 183 1.33 4.80 -13.86
C ARG A 183 -0.15 5.13 -13.65
N ILE A 184 -0.84 4.38 -12.79
CA ILE A 184 -2.25 4.60 -12.47
C ILE A 184 -2.46 5.97 -11.82
N PHE A 185 -1.66 6.33 -10.82
CA PHE A 185 -1.70 7.64 -10.18
C PHE A 185 -1.54 8.79 -11.18
N SER A 186 -0.61 8.65 -12.14
CA SER A 186 -0.38 9.65 -13.19
C SER A 186 -1.57 9.78 -14.14
N LEU A 187 -2.21 8.67 -14.52
CA LEU A 187 -3.41 8.68 -15.36
C LEU A 187 -4.57 9.37 -14.65
N ILE A 188 -4.82 9.04 -13.38
CA ILE A 188 -5.87 9.66 -12.56
C ILE A 188 -5.61 11.17 -12.40
N SER A 189 -4.37 11.54 -12.07
CA SER A 189 -3.97 12.95 -11.90
C SER A 189 -4.15 13.77 -13.18
N ASP A 190 -3.88 13.16 -14.33
CA ASP A 190 -4.10 13.75 -15.65
C ASP A 190 -5.58 13.66 -16.13
N LYS A 191 -6.48 13.10 -15.32
CA LYS A 191 -7.90 12.83 -15.66
C LYS A 191 -8.07 11.96 -16.91
N LYS A 192 -7.15 11.03 -17.13
CA LYS A 192 -7.20 10.04 -18.21
C LYS A 192 -7.93 8.79 -17.73
N THR A 193 -8.58 8.10 -18.65
CA THR A 193 -9.27 6.84 -18.39
C THR A 193 -8.28 5.68 -18.32
N ILE A 194 -8.55 4.72 -17.43
CA ILE A 194 -7.84 3.43 -17.38
C ILE A 194 -8.37 2.54 -18.50
N ASP A 195 -7.48 2.11 -19.40
CA ASP A 195 -7.88 1.30 -20.56
C ASP A 195 -7.90 -0.20 -20.28
N HIS A 196 -8.26 -1.01 -21.29
CA HIS A 196 -8.30 -2.47 -21.16
C HIS A 196 -6.93 -3.08 -20.87
N THR A 197 -5.86 -2.51 -21.43
CA THR A 197 -4.49 -3.00 -21.23
C THR A 197 -4.00 -2.71 -19.82
N ASP A 198 -4.27 -1.51 -19.30
CA ASP A 198 -3.98 -1.15 -17.90
C ASP A 198 -4.71 -2.12 -16.94
N ARG A 199 -5.99 -2.41 -17.20
CA ARG A 199 -6.74 -3.42 -16.42
C ARG A 199 -6.10 -4.81 -16.53
N GLN A 200 -5.64 -5.21 -17.71
CA GLN A 200 -4.96 -6.50 -17.88
C GLN A 200 -3.64 -6.58 -17.11
N ILE A 201 -2.88 -5.49 -17.03
CA ILE A 201 -1.68 -5.40 -16.19
C ILE A 201 -2.08 -5.60 -14.72
N ALA A 202 -3.05 -4.84 -14.23
CA ALA A 202 -3.54 -4.93 -12.86
C ALA A 202 -3.93 -6.37 -12.50
N ARG A 203 -4.73 -7.01 -13.35
CA ARG A 203 -5.17 -8.40 -13.18
C ARG A 203 -4.00 -9.37 -13.05
N THR A 204 -3.01 -9.22 -13.93
CA THR A 204 -1.87 -10.12 -14.00
C THR A 204 -0.96 -9.96 -12.77
N LEU A 205 -0.74 -8.73 -12.31
CA LEU A 205 0.07 -8.45 -11.11
C LEU A 205 -0.66 -8.88 -9.84
N LEU A 206 -1.93 -8.50 -9.66
CA LEU A 206 -2.73 -8.84 -8.48
C LEU A 206 -2.93 -10.34 -8.31
N ALA A 207 -3.04 -11.10 -9.40
CA ALA A 207 -3.13 -12.56 -9.36
C ALA A 207 -1.87 -13.23 -8.77
N ARG A 208 -0.71 -12.54 -8.77
CA ARG A 208 0.58 -13.07 -8.30
C ARG A 208 0.99 -12.61 -6.90
N VAL A 209 0.30 -11.62 -6.33
CA VAL A 209 0.62 -11.05 -5.01
C VAL A 209 0.73 -12.14 -3.94
N ASP A 210 1.86 -12.21 -3.27
CA ASP A 210 2.01 -13.02 -2.06
C ASP A 210 1.84 -12.10 -0.85
N VAL A 211 0.69 -12.15 -0.19
CA VAL A 211 0.35 -11.27 0.94
C VAL A 211 1.25 -11.48 2.17
N GLU A 212 1.97 -12.60 2.25
CA GLU A 212 2.89 -12.86 3.37
C GLU A 212 4.25 -12.19 3.15
N ARG A 213 4.67 -12.09 1.89
CA ARG A 213 5.95 -11.49 1.49
C ARG A 213 5.83 -10.02 1.13
N HIS A 214 4.62 -9.58 0.77
CA HIS A 214 4.35 -8.20 0.38
C HIS A 214 4.71 -7.23 1.50
N ASN A 215 5.50 -6.22 1.17
CA ASN A 215 5.85 -5.15 2.08
C ASN A 215 4.58 -4.44 2.59
N ARG A 216 4.30 -4.54 3.89
CA ARG A 216 3.12 -3.93 4.52
C ARG A 216 3.05 -2.41 4.36
N HIS A 217 4.18 -1.75 4.13
CA HIS A 217 4.22 -0.32 3.82
C HIS A 217 3.69 0.01 2.40
N GLU A 218 3.62 -0.99 1.52
CA GLU A 218 3.17 -0.88 0.12
C GLU A 218 1.76 -1.45 -0.10
N THR A 219 1.00 -1.71 0.98
CA THR A 219 -0.42 -2.10 0.87
C THR A 219 -1.25 -1.02 0.16
N HIS A 220 -0.83 0.24 0.26
CA HIS A 220 -1.48 1.36 -0.41
C HIS A 220 -1.54 1.19 -1.93
N ASP A 221 -0.48 0.68 -2.55
CA ASP A 221 -0.40 0.48 -3.99
C ASP A 221 -1.42 -0.56 -4.45
N LEU A 222 -1.52 -1.67 -3.71
CA LEU A 222 -2.53 -2.72 -3.95
C LEU A 222 -3.95 -2.17 -3.83
N VAL A 223 -4.20 -1.34 -2.83
CA VAL A 223 -5.50 -0.71 -2.60
C VAL A 223 -5.88 0.18 -3.78
N GLU A 224 -4.99 1.07 -4.22
CA GLU A 224 -5.28 1.99 -5.33
C GLU A 224 -5.45 1.22 -6.66
N ILE A 225 -4.56 0.26 -6.95
CA ILE A 225 -4.70 -0.58 -8.14
C ILE A 225 -6.02 -1.35 -8.12
N THR A 226 -6.39 -1.96 -6.99
CA THR A 226 -7.66 -2.69 -6.84
C THR A 226 -8.86 -1.77 -7.07
N ARG A 227 -8.87 -0.61 -6.41
CA ARG A 227 -9.95 0.40 -6.45
C ARG A 227 -10.18 0.93 -7.86
N THR A 228 -9.11 1.10 -8.63
CA THR A 228 -9.17 1.78 -9.94
C THR A 228 -9.32 0.79 -11.09
N CYS A 229 -8.72 -0.40 -11.00
CA CYS A 229 -8.61 -1.30 -12.15
C CYS A 229 -9.58 -2.48 -12.13
N LEU A 230 -9.99 -2.97 -10.96
CA LEU A 230 -10.90 -4.12 -10.89
C LEU A 230 -12.36 -3.67 -10.97
N ALA A 231 -13.19 -4.44 -11.67
CA ALA A 231 -14.63 -4.23 -11.73
C ALA A 231 -15.42 -5.56 -11.72
N PRO A 232 -16.56 -5.63 -11.02
CA PRO A 232 -17.48 -6.75 -11.14
C PRO A 232 -18.32 -6.66 -12.43
N PRO A 233 -18.73 -7.81 -13.02
CA PRO A 233 -18.42 -9.18 -12.57
C PRO A 233 -17.10 -9.74 -13.12
N GLU A 234 -16.43 -9.05 -14.05
CA GLU A 234 -15.28 -9.57 -14.81
C GLU A 234 -14.11 -9.99 -13.91
N ASP A 235 -13.90 -9.26 -12.82
CA ASP A 235 -12.75 -9.43 -11.93
C ASP A 235 -13.07 -10.24 -10.65
N ASN A 236 -14.22 -10.89 -10.62
CA ASN A 236 -14.67 -11.71 -9.48
C ASN A 236 -13.67 -12.82 -9.10
N SER A 237 -13.03 -13.46 -10.08
CA SER A 237 -12.06 -14.53 -9.82
C SER A 237 -10.81 -13.99 -9.11
N ILE A 238 -10.33 -12.81 -9.51
CA ILE A 238 -9.13 -12.18 -8.93
C ILE A 238 -9.44 -11.67 -7.52
N ALA A 239 -10.58 -11.01 -7.33
CA ALA A 239 -11.04 -10.58 -6.02
C ALA A 239 -11.18 -11.78 -5.05
N ARG A 240 -11.70 -12.91 -5.53
CA ARG A 240 -11.80 -14.15 -4.76
C ARG A 240 -10.42 -14.69 -4.38
N GLN A 241 -9.50 -14.79 -5.33
CA GLN A 241 -8.12 -15.25 -5.06
C GLN A 241 -7.38 -14.35 -4.07
N LEU A 242 -7.58 -13.02 -4.11
CA LEU A 242 -7.02 -12.10 -3.12
C LEU A 242 -7.61 -12.35 -1.73
N CYS A 243 -8.93 -12.50 -1.63
CA CYS A 243 -9.59 -12.82 -0.37
C CYS A 243 -9.14 -14.16 0.20
N GLU A 244 -8.97 -15.19 -0.64
CA GLU A 244 -8.52 -16.53 -0.22
C GLU A 244 -7.08 -16.49 0.30
N ARG A 245 -6.16 -15.82 -0.42
CA ARG A 245 -4.78 -15.62 0.05
C ARG A 245 -4.72 -14.87 1.38
N LEU A 246 -5.49 -13.79 1.53
CA LEU A 246 -5.59 -13.07 2.80
C LEU A 246 -6.10 -13.97 3.92
N ARG A 247 -7.22 -14.68 3.70
CA ARG A 247 -7.77 -15.62 4.67
C ARG A 247 -6.72 -16.63 5.12
N ASP A 248 -6.04 -17.25 4.17
CA ASP A 248 -5.10 -18.33 4.46
C ASP A 248 -3.87 -17.80 5.23
N ALA A 249 -3.32 -16.66 4.82
CA ALA A 249 -2.20 -16.00 5.53
C ALA A 249 -2.57 -15.59 6.97
N ILE A 250 -3.79 -15.11 7.19
CA ILE A 250 -4.30 -14.73 8.50
C ILE A 250 -4.49 -15.98 9.37
N ARG A 251 -5.02 -17.07 8.81
CA ARG A 251 -5.18 -18.37 9.51
C ARG A 251 -3.85 -18.97 9.94
N HIS A 252 -2.79 -18.76 9.17
CA HIS A 252 -1.45 -19.19 9.51
C HIS A 252 -0.73 -18.28 10.52
N GLY A 253 -1.32 -17.14 10.89
CA GLY A 253 -0.71 -16.16 11.78
C GLY A 253 0.44 -15.39 11.15
N ASN A 254 0.56 -15.43 9.82
CA ASN A 254 1.65 -14.79 9.07
C ASN A 254 1.39 -13.28 8.89
N VAL A 255 0.13 -12.88 8.83
CA VAL A 255 -0.29 -11.49 8.70
C VAL A 255 -1.44 -11.17 9.64
N TRP A 256 -1.54 -9.89 10.02
CA TRP A 256 -2.67 -9.40 10.79
C TRP A 256 -3.65 -8.65 9.90
N VAL A 257 -4.93 -8.72 10.21
CA VAL A 257 -5.98 -8.16 9.34
C VAL A 257 -5.93 -6.64 9.32
N HIS A 258 -5.47 -6.01 10.40
CA HIS A 258 -5.28 -4.56 10.45
C HIS A 258 -4.27 -4.06 9.42
N ASP A 259 -3.29 -4.89 9.01
CA ASP A 259 -2.31 -4.54 7.96
C ASP A 259 -2.98 -4.43 6.58
N TYR A 260 -4.12 -5.10 6.39
CA TYR A 260 -4.86 -5.20 5.12
C TYR A 260 -6.28 -4.61 5.18
N HIS A 261 -6.61 -3.86 6.24
CA HIS A 261 -7.97 -3.36 6.48
C HIS A 261 -8.51 -2.53 5.31
N GLU A 262 -7.67 -1.67 4.70
CA GLU A 262 -8.09 -0.83 3.57
C GLU A 262 -8.31 -1.65 2.30
N LEU A 263 -7.51 -2.69 2.07
CA LEU A 263 -7.69 -3.61 0.93
C LEU A 263 -9.00 -4.39 1.07
N VAL A 264 -9.30 -4.91 2.26
CA VAL A 264 -10.57 -5.59 2.54
C VAL A 264 -11.75 -4.63 2.40
N ALA A 265 -11.61 -3.38 2.82
CA ALA A 265 -12.65 -2.36 2.66
C ALA A 265 -12.93 -2.06 1.17
N VAL A 266 -11.89 -1.89 0.35
CA VAL A 266 -12.06 -1.71 -1.10
C VAL A 266 -12.71 -2.93 -1.74
N LEU A 267 -12.26 -4.14 -1.41
CA LEU A 267 -12.88 -5.37 -1.88
C LEU A 267 -14.34 -5.47 -1.42
N GLY A 268 -14.68 -4.99 -0.23
CA GLY A 268 -16.05 -4.95 0.28
C GLY A 268 -16.96 -4.01 -0.53
N ILE A 269 -16.43 -2.87 -0.98
CA ILE A 269 -17.19 -1.92 -1.81
C ILE A 269 -17.52 -2.53 -3.18
N PHE A 270 -16.54 -3.13 -3.86
CA PHE A 270 -16.71 -3.58 -5.25
C PHE A 270 -17.14 -5.04 -5.39
N PHE A 271 -16.76 -5.89 -4.43
CA PHE A 271 -16.98 -7.33 -4.44
C PHE A 271 -17.60 -7.84 -3.12
N PRO A 272 -18.68 -7.20 -2.61
CA PRO A 272 -19.22 -7.49 -1.28
C PRO A 272 -19.59 -8.96 -1.09
N ARG A 273 -20.19 -9.58 -2.12
CA ARG A 273 -20.56 -11.00 -2.09
C ARG A 273 -19.35 -11.90 -1.86
N ILE A 274 -18.26 -11.65 -2.57
CA ILE A 274 -17.03 -12.45 -2.49
C ILE A 274 -16.38 -12.28 -1.11
N VAL A 275 -16.30 -11.05 -0.61
CA VAL A 275 -15.80 -10.78 0.74
C VAL A 275 -16.60 -11.55 1.79
N LEU A 276 -17.93 -11.52 1.72
CA LEU A 276 -18.78 -12.24 2.67
C LEU A 276 -18.61 -13.76 2.55
N GLU A 277 -18.58 -14.31 1.33
CA GLU A 277 -18.44 -15.75 1.13
C GLU A 277 -17.05 -16.27 1.53
N VAL A 278 -15.99 -15.50 1.25
CA VAL A 278 -14.61 -15.98 1.43
C VAL A 278 -14.06 -15.64 2.81
N LEU A 279 -14.39 -14.47 3.37
CA LEU A 279 -13.82 -14.00 4.64
C LEU A 279 -14.77 -14.21 5.83
N VAL A 280 -16.09 -14.19 5.61
CA VAL A 280 -17.09 -14.26 6.70
C VAL A 280 -17.75 -15.64 6.81
N GLU A 281 -18.21 -16.22 5.70
CA GLU A 281 -18.81 -17.55 5.64
C GLU A 281 -17.73 -18.64 5.59
N GLN A 282 -17.01 -18.78 6.70
CA GLN A 282 -16.10 -19.92 6.90
C GLN A 282 -16.88 -21.17 7.29
N SER A 283 -16.42 -22.33 6.84
CA SER A 283 -17.01 -23.63 7.20
C SER A 283 -16.95 -23.89 8.71
N ASP A 284 -18.05 -24.41 9.25
CA ASP A 284 -18.21 -24.73 10.68
C ASP A 284 -17.20 -25.78 11.17
N GLY A 285 -16.74 -25.60 12.42
CA GLY A 285 -15.98 -26.63 13.15
C GLY A 285 -14.74 -26.11 13.87
N GLU A 286 -14.23 -24.95 13.46
CA GLU A 286 -13.05 -24.37 14.08
C GLU A 286 -13.41 -23.00 14.65
N ARG A 287 -13.35 -22.90 15.97
CA ARG A 287 -13.48 -21.65 16.74
C ARG A 287 -12.21 -20.83 16.54
N TYR A 288 -11.89 -20.52 15.30
CA TYR A 288 -10.71 -19.75 14.95
C TYR A 288 -11.07 -18.30 14.91
N SER A 289 -10.19 -17.54 15.56
CA SER A 289 -10.33 -16.11 15.75
C SER A 289 -10.68 -15.49 14.41
N SER A 290 -11.87 -14.92 14.30
CA SER A 290 -12.35 -14.41 13.02
C SER A 290 -11.27 -13.50 12.42
N VAL A 291 -11.22 -13.42 11.10
CA VAL A 291 -10.44 -12.40 10.37
C VAL A 291 -10.73 -10.99 10.95
N PHE A 292 -11.78 -10.79 11.73
CA PHE A 292 -12.16 -9.52 12.32
C PHE A 292 -12.01 -9.48 13.85
N GLU A 293 -11.40 -10.49 14.47
CA GLU A 293 -10.94 -10.47 15.85
C GLU A 293 -9.60 -9.73 15.90
N ASN A 294 -9.46 -8.79 16.82
CA ASN A 294 -8.32 -7.86 16.96
C ASN A 294 -8.38 -6.54 16.18
N LEU A 295 -9.56 -6.14 15.68
CA LEU A 295 -9.77 -4.73 15.34
C LEU A 295 -9.74 -3.92 16.66
N GLY A 296 -8.66 -3.19 16.88
CA GLY A 296 -8.50 -2.38 18.09
C GLY A 296 -9.62 -1.35 18.24
N GLU A 297 -9.78 -0.78 19.45
CA GLU A 297 -10.88 0.14 19.78
C GLU A 297 -11.05 1.33 18.79
N ARG A 298 -9.98 1.71 18.09
CA ARG A 298 -9.97 2.84 17.15
C ARG A 298 -10.26 2.47 15.69
N GLN A 299 -10.40 1.19 15.35
CA GLN A 299 -10.58 0.76 13.96
C GLN A 299 -11.95 0.10 13.77
N ALA A 300 -12.78 0.72 12.92
CA ALA A 300 -14.03 0.11 12.49
C ALA A 300 -13.76 -1.10 11.58
N SER A 301 -14.68 -2.06 11.60
CA SER A 301 -14.66 -3.19 10.68
C SER A 301 -14.63 -2.72 9.23
N PRO A 302 -13.79 -3.28 8.35
CA PRO A 302 -13.76 -2.93 6.94
C PRO A 302 -15.10 -3.22 6.24
N LEU A 303 -15.92 -4.10 6.83
CA LEU A 303 -17.28 -4.40 6.38
C LEU A 303 -18.26 -3.23 6.58
N ARG A 304 -17.90 -2.19 7.34
CA ARG A 304 -18.70 -0.95 7.45
C ARG A 304 -18.92 -0.28 6.10
N THR A 305 -18.05 -0.54 5.12
CA THR A 305 -18.18 -0.03 3.75
C THR A 305 -19.27 -0.73 2.93
N ILE A 306 -19.71 -1.92 3.35
CA ILE A 306 -20.78 -2.67 2.68
C ILE A 306 -22.13 -2.12 3.13
N ASN A 307 -23.04 -1.93 2.17
CA ASN A 307 -24.39 -1.47 2.46
C ASN A 307 -25.11 -2.43 3.44
N GLY A 308 -25.67 -1.88 4.52
CA GLY A 308 -26.37 -2.68 5.55
C GLY A 308 -27.54 -3.52 5.02
N ALA A 309 -28.27 -3.04 4.02
CA ALA A 309 -29.31 -3.82 3.37
C ALA A 309 -28.74 -5.04 2.63
N PHE A 310 -27.61 -4.88 1.93
CA PHE A 310 -26.93 -5.99 1.26
C PHE A 310 -26.47 -7.06 2.26
N LEU A 311 -25.92 -6.65 3.40
CA LEU A 311 -25.54 -7.58 4.47
C LEU A 311 -26.74 -8.40 4.96
N LEU A 312 -27.89 -7.75 5.15
CA LEU A 312 -29.10 -8.41 5.62
C LEU A 312 -29.70 -9.34 4.57
N ASP A 313 -29.75 -8.92 3.30
CA ASP A 313 -30.20 -9.78 2.19
C ASP A 313 -29.33 -11.04 2.10
N TRP A 314 -28.02 -10.89 2.24
CA TRP A 314 -27.09 -12.03 2.29
C TRP A 314 -27.34 -12.92 3.51
N ALA A 315 -27.67 -12.35 4.66
CA ALA A 315 -28.00 -13.10 5.87
C ALA A 315 -29.28 -13.93 5.70
N HIS A 316 -30.30 -13.34 5.07
CA HIS A 316 -31.60 -13.97 4.80
C HIS A 316 -31.52 -15.19 3.89
N GLU A 317 -30.49 -15.31 3.05
CA GLU A 317 -30.28 -16.51 2.23
C GLU A 317 -29.93 -17.76 3.04
N LYS A 318 -29.26 -17.61 4.20
CA LYS A 318 -28.98 -18.72 5.15
C LYS A 318 -29.14 -18.24 6.60
N PRO A 319 -30.39 -18.00 7.06
CA PRO A 319 -30.64 -17.30 8.32
C PRO A 319 -30.05 -17.97 9.56
N GLN A 320 -29.91 -19.30 9.53
CA GLN A 320 -29.47 -20.11 10.67
C GLN A 320 -27.99 -19.89 11.02
N SER A 321 -27.17 -19.42 10.09
CA SER A 321 -25.72 -19.22 10.33
C SER A 321 -25.27 -17.79 10.04
N ARG A 322 -25.77 -17.16 8.96
CA ARG A 322 -25.20 -15.89 8.48
C ARG A 322 -25.51 -14.69 9.38
N PHE A 323 -26.63 -14.68 10.12
CA PHE A 323 -26.90 -13.63 11.10
C PHE A 323 -25.86 -13.61 12.23
N ALA A 324 -25.58 -14.78 12.82
CA ALA A 324 -24.56 -14.92 13.85
C ALA A 324 -23.17 -14.55 13.30
N ARG A 325 -22.81 -15.04 12.10
CA ARG A 325 -21.54 -14.69 11.44
C ARG A 325 -21.37 -13.19 11.21
N LEU A 326 -22.42 -12.48 10.75
CA LEU A 326 -22.36 -11.03 10.61
C LEU A 326 -22.19 -10.34 11.97
N ALA A 327 -22.95 -10.77 12.98
CA ALA A 327 -22.86 -10.20 14.31
C ALA A 327 -21.45 -10.33 14.92
N GLU A 328 -20.73 -11.40 14.58
CA GLU A 328 -19.35 -11.63 14.99
C GLU A 328 -18.36 -10.65 14.36
N VAL A 329 -18.63 -10.08 13.17
CA VAL A 329 -17.62 -9.36 12.37
C VAL A 329 -17.90 -7.88 12.16
N ILE A 330 -19.16 -7.44 12.26
CA ILE A 330 -19.49 -6.01 12.12
C ILE A 330 -19.06 -5.22 13.35
N THR A 331 -18.95 -3.90 13.19
CA THR A 331 -18.89 -2.97 14.34
C THR A 331 -20.32 -2.56 14.67
N PRO A 332 -20.90 -2.99 15.81
CA PRO A 332 -22.34 -2.87 16.01
C PRO A 332 -22.78 -1.53 16.59
N TRP A 333 -21.85 -0.71 17.10
CA TRP A 333 -22.12 0.64 17.61
C TRP A 333 -21.29 1.70 16.88
N GLU A 334 -21.69 2.96 17.06
CA GLU A 334 -20.95 4.13 16.60
C GLU A 334 -20.93 5.22 17.68
N ASP A 335 -19.92 6.07 17.64
CA ASP A 335 -19.86 7.25 18.50
C ASP A 335 -20.92 8.26 18.06
N LYS A 336 -21.65 8.78 19.04
CA LYS A 336 -22.64 9.84 18.88
C LYS A 336 -22.21 11.01 19.76
N GLU A 337 -21.89 12.13 19.13
CA GLU A 337 -21.68 13.38 19.84
C GLU A 337 -23.01 13.84 20.47
N ILE A 338 -22.96 14.13 21.76
CA ILE A 338 -24.07 14.74 22.48
C ILE A 338 -23.55 16.05 23.07
N GLU A 339 -24.19 17.15 22.71
CA GLU A 339 -24.00 18.42 23.42
C GLU A 339 -24.71 18.34 24.77
N ARG A 340 -23.93 18.32 25.85
CA ARG A 340 -24.43 18.53 27.23
C ARG A 340 -23.53 19.55 27.92
N ASP A 341 -24.17 20.58 28.50
CA ASP A 341 -23.54 21.55 29.41
C ASP A 341 -22.18 22.13 28.94
N ASN A 342 -22.10 22.55 27.67
CA ASN A 342 -20.90 23.15 27.07
C ASN A 342 -19.63 22.27 27.12
N ALA A 343 -19.79 20.95 27.25
CA ALA A 343 -18.73 19.97 27.05
C ALA A 343 -19.19 18.93 26.02
N ALA A 344 -18.38 18.70 24.98
CA ALA A 344 -18.62 17.61 24.06
C ALA A 344 -18.47 16.28 24.83
N SER A 345 -19.57 15.55 25.00
CA SER A 345 -19.56 14.20 25.58
C SER A 345 -19.95 13.20 24.50
N THR A 346 -19.11 12.19 24.28
CA THR A 346 -19.34 11.15 23.27
C THR A 346 -20.03 9.95 23.89
N CYS A 347 -21.30 9.74 23.53
CA CYS A 347 -22.05 8.53 23.86
C CYS A 347 -21.88 7.50 22.73
N VAL A 348 -22.19 6.23 22.96
CA VAL A 348 -22.23 5.19 21.92
C VAL A 348 -23.68 4.80 21.64
N ALA A 349 -24.02 4.56 20.37
CA ALA A 349 -25.35 4.13 19.96
C ALA A 349 -25.28 2.91 19.02
N TRP A 350 -26.31 2.06 19.03
CA TRP A 350 -26.40 0.96 18.07
C TRP A 350 -26.51 1.48 16.64
N THR A 351 -25.79 0.86 15.72
CA THR A 351 -25.97 1.09 14.29
C THR A 351 -27.31 0.51 13.81
N THR A 352 -27.87 1.08 12.74
CA THR A 352 -29.10 0.55 12.13
C THR A 352 -28.94 -0.92 11.72
N THR A 353 -27.79 -1.31 11.16
CA THR A 353 -27.52 -2.70 10.77
C THR A 353 -27.51 -3.64 11.98
N ALA A 354 -26.89 -3.25 13.11
CA ALA A 354 -26.90 -4.07 14.32
C ALA A 354 -28.31 -4.26 14.89
N MET A 355 -29.11 -3.19 14.94
CA MET A 355 -30.51 -3.28 15.36
C MET A 355 -31.31 -4.23 14.45
N ARG A 356 -31.10 -4.15 13.13
CA ARG A 356 -31.78 -5.03 12.17
C ARG A 356 -31.33 -6.48 12.30
N LEU A 357 -30.03 -6.75 12.51
CA LEU A 357 -29.53 -8.11 12.77
C LEU A 357 -30.19 -8.72 14.00
N MET A 358 -30.33 -7.99 15.11
CA MET A 358 -31.02 -8.50 16.30
C MET A 358 -32.51 -8.79 16.03
N ASN A 359 -33.20 -7.90 15.31
CA ASN A 359 -34.64 -8.02 15.10
C ASN A 359 -35.03 -9.06 14.04
N GLU A 360 -34.20 -9.25 13.02
CA GLU A 360 -34.51 -10.13 11.88
C GLU A 360 -33.92 -11.54 12.01
N ALA A 361 -33.02 -11.77 12.98
CA ALA A 361 -32.41 -13.09 13.19
C ALA A 361 -33.43 -14.13 13.69
N PRO A 362 -33.23 -15.42 13.34
CA PRO A 362 -34.03 -16.52 13.90
C PRO A 362 -33.95 -16.64 15.43
N ASP A 363 -32.78 -16.33 15.99
CA ASP A 363 -32.56 -16.19 17.43
C ASP A 363 -32.01 -14.79 17.78
N PRO A 364 -32.90 -13.82 18.04
CA PRO A 364 -32.50 -12.49 18.50
C PRO A 364 -31.67 -12.48 19.78
N GLY A 365 -31.90 -13.45 20.67
CA GLY A 365 -31.20 -13.55 21.95
C GLY A 365 -29.74 -13.89 21.77
N GLU A 366 -29.43 -14.80 20.83
CA GLU A 366 -28.06 -15.17 20.44
C GLU A 366 -27.28 -13.96 19.94
N ILE A 367 -27.86 -13.15 19.05
CA ILE A 367 -27.19 -11.95 18.50
C ILE A 367 -26.84 -10.94 19.60
N VAL A 368 -27.74 -10.74 20.57
CA VAL A 368 -27.47 -9.89 21.74
C VAL A 368 -26.26 -10.40 22.53
N GLN A 369 -26.13 -11.71 22.72
CA GLN A 369 -24.98 -12.29 23.42
C GLN A 369 -23.69 -12.12 22.63
N ILE A 370 -23.71 -12.34 21.31
CA ILE A 370 -22.55 -12.09 20.44
C ILE A 370 -22.10 -10.62 20.58
N PHE A 371 -23.03 -9.66 20.49
CA PHE A 371 -22.70 -8.26 20.67
C PHE A 371 -22.19 -7.93 22.07
N ARG A 372 -22.72 -8.55 23.14
CA ARG A 372 -22.19 -8.42 24.50
C ARG A 372 -20.71 -8.82 24.56
N TYR A 373 -20.33 -9.95 23.95
CA TYR A 373 -18.92 -10.36 23.92
C TYR A 373 -18.07 -9.34 23.15
N ARG A 374 -18.59 -8.81 22.05
CA ARG A 374 -17.92 -7.80 21.23
C ARG A 374 -17.77 -6.43 21.91
N LEU A 375 -18.56 -6.14 22.96
CA LEU A 375 -18.35 -4.92 23.76
C LEU A 375 -17.00 -4.92 24.47
N HIS A 376 -16.36 -6.07 24.65
CA HIS A 376 -15.02 -6.14 25.21
C HIS A 376 -13.96 -5.79 24.13
N PRO A 377 -13.08 -4.80 24.35
CA PRO A 377 -12.01 -4.51 23.42
C PRO A 377 -10.97 -5.64 23.40
N SER A 378 -10.38 -5.92 22.23
CA SER A 378 -9.26 -6.85 22.09
C SER A 378 -7.90 -6.24 22.47
N GLY A 379 -7.83 -4.91 22.55
CA GLY A 379 -6.68 -4.14 23.01
C GLY A 379 -7.12 -2.71 23.35
N TRP A 380 -6.59 -2.16 24.44
CA TRP A 380 -6.98 -0.86 24.98
C TRP A 380 -5.82 -0.16 25.69
N SER A 381 -5.98 1.14 25.90
CA SER A 381 -5.10 1.96 26.73
C SER A 381 -5.92 2.66 27.81
N GLY A 382 -5.41 2.71 29.04
CA GLY A 382 -6.14 3.27 30.18
C GLY A 382 -7.02 2.23 30.87
N SER A 383 -8.15 2.68 31.44
CA SER A 383 -9.05 1.81 32.21
C SER A 383 -10.00 1.02 31.30
N LEU A 384 -9.93 -0.31 31.37
CA LEU A 384 -10.90 -1.20 30.74
C LEU A 384 -12.29 -1.00 31.37
N ALA A 385 -12.35 -0.82 32.68
CA ALA A 385 -13.60 -0.60 33.39
C ALA A 385 -14.34 0.64 32.88
N ASP A 386 -13.64 1.74 32.60
CA ASP A 386 -14.26 2.95 32.07
C ASP A 386 -14.72 2.77 30.61
N ILE A 387 -13.96 2.05 29.79
CA ILE A 387 -14.36 1.69 28.42
C ILE A 387 -15.67 0.88 28.44
N LEU A 388 -15.74 -0.16 29.27
CA LEU A 388 -16.93 -1.00 29.40
C LEU A 388 -18.10 -0.21 30.00
N THR A 389 -17.86 0.63 31.01
CA THR A 389 -18.89 1.51 31.60
C THR A 389 -19.53 2.41 30.54
N ARG A 390 -18.73 2.98 29.62
CA ARG A 390 -19.24 3.80 28.51
C ARG A 390 -20.14 3.00 27.56
N ARG A 391 -19.95 1.68 27.46
CA ARG A 391 -20.69 0.78 26.55
C ARG A 391 -21.92 0.13 27.17
N VAL A 392 -22.03 0.06 28.50
CA VAL A 392 -23.22 -0.48 29.22
C VAL A 392 -24.57 0.08 28.72
N PRO A 393 -24.71 1.40 28.46
CA PRO A 393 -25.98 1.97 28.01
C PRO A 393 -26.53 1.35 26.71
N LEU A 394 -25.68 0.76 25.86
CA LEU A 394 -26.10 0.03 24.68
C LEU A 394 -27.00 -1.16 25.05
N LEU A 395 -26.61 -1.96 26.05
CA LEU A 395 -27.41 -3.10 26.48
C LEU A 395 -28.61 -2.67 27.33
N GLU A 396 -28.48 -1.63 28.15
CA GLU A 396 -29.60 -1.09 28.95
C GLU A 396 -30.74 -0.58 28.06
N TYR A 397 -30.43 -0.03 26.89
CA TYR A 397 -31.45 0.35 25.90
C TYR A 397 -32.32 -0.85 25.48
N LEU A 398 -31.73 -2.06 25.40
CA LEU A 398 -32.39 -3.27 24.94
C LEU A 398 -33.19 -3.98 26.05
N THR A 399 -33.03 -3.64 27.34
CA THR A 399 -33.72 -4.35 28.44
C THR A 399 -35.23 -4.18 28.46
N ASN A 400 -35.73 -3.16 27.74
CA ASN A 400 -37.15 -2.84 27.59
C ASN A 400 -37.64 -3.05 26.15
N ASP A 401 -36.90 -3.84 25.36
CA ASP A 401 -37.29 -4.13 23.97
C ASP A 401 -38.63 -4.89 23.90
N PRO A 402 -39.53 -4.57 22.95
CA PRO A 402 -40.79 -5.30 22.78
C PRO A 402 -40.60 -6.81 22.53
N ASN A 403 -39.48 -7.22 21.95
CA ASN A 403 -39.12 -8.61 21.78
C ASN A 403 -38.56 -9.16 23.11
N GLN A 404 -39.35 -9.99 23.78
CA GLN A 404 -38.99 -10.57 25.08
C GLN A 404 -37.68 -11.37 25.06
N ARG A 405 -37.28 -11.95 23.92
CA ARG A 405 -35.99 -12.65 23.80
C ARG A 405 -34.82 -11.68 23.84
N ILE A 406 -34.94 -10.53 23.16
CA ILE A 406 -33.94 -9.45 23.20
C ILE A 406 -33.87 -8.88 24.61
N ALA A 407 -35.03 -8.51 25.19
CA ALA A 407 -35.09 -7.92 26.53
C ALA A 407 -34.48 -8.81 27.61
N LYS A 408 -34.83 -10.10 27.62
CA LYS A 408 -34.27 -11.07 28.57
C LYS A 408 -32.75 -11.23 28.40
N SER A 409 -32.29 -11.43 27.16
CA SER A 409 -30.86 -11.57 26.86
C SER A 409 -30.06 -10.33 27.26
N ALA A 410 -30.62 -9.14 27.03
CA ALA A 410 -30.03 -7.87 27.42
C ALA A 410 -29.94 -7.70 28.94
N GLN A 411 -30.97 -8.09 29.69
CA GLN A 411 -30.94 -8.02 31.17
C GLN A 411 -29.84 -8.91 31.76
N GLU A 412 -29.69 -10.13 31.25
CA GLU A 412 -28.62 -11.07 31.63
C GLU A 412 -27.23 -10.49 31.27
N ALA A 413 -27.11 -9.92 30.06
CA ALA A 413 -25.89 -9.29 29.58
C ALA A 413 -25.47 -8.06 30.42
N VAL A 414 -26.41 -7.18 30.79
CA VAL A 414 -26.16 -6.02 31.66
C VAL A 414 -25.68 -6.46 33.04
N ALA A 415 -26.36 -7.45 33.65
CA ALA A 415 -25.99 -7.95 34.97
C ALA A 415 -24.56 -8.53 34.97
N SER A 416 -24.24 -9.34 33.96
CA SER A 416 -22.90 -9.91 33.78
C SER A 416 -21.83 -8.82 33.56
N LEU A 417 -22.09 -7.85 32.68
CA LEU A 417 -21.12 -6.81 32.35
C LEU A 417 -20.83 -5.87 33.52
N LYS A 418 -21.85 -5.54 34.35
CA LYS A 418 -21.65 -4.73 35.56
C LYS A 418 -20.77 -5.43 36.59
N GLN A 419 -20.96 -6.73 36.80
CA GLN A 419 -20.08 -7.52 37.67
C GLN A 419 -18.64 -7.55 37.17
N GLU A 420 -18.45 -7.66 35.84
CA GLU A 420 -17.13 -7.63 35.20
C GLU A 420 -16.43 -6.28 35.38
N ILE A 421 -17.17 -5.17 35.21
CA ILE A 421 -16.67 -3.80 35.44
C ILE A 421 -16.21 -3.62 36.89
N ASP A 422 -17.02 -4.04 37.87
CA ASP A 422 -16.68 -3.88 39.30
C ASP A 422 -15.42 -4.66 39.67
N ALA A 423 -15.30 -5.89 39.15
CA ALA A 423 -14.11 -6.72 39.33
C ALA A 423 -12.87 -6.08 38.69
N GLU A 424 -13.00 -5.51 37.49
CA GLU A 424 -11.87 -4.86 36.80
C GLU A 424 -11.44 -3.58 37.51
N ARG A 425 -12.37 -2.77 38.02
CA ARG A 425 -12.04 -1.58 38.84
C ARG A 425 -11.23 -1.93 40.08
N GLU A 426 -11.55 -3.03 40.74
CA GLU A 426 -10.74 -3.50 41.88
C GLU A 426 -9.34 -3.92 41.42
N ARG A 427 -9.23 -4.68 40.32
CA ARG A 427 -7.93 -5.08 39.74
C ARG A 427 -7.06 -3.89 39.33
N GLU A 428 -7.64 -2.87 38.69
CA GLU A 428 -6.95 -1.63 38.33
C GLU A 428 -6.48 -0.86 39.58
N ARG A 429 -7.34 -0.72 40.61
CA ARG A 429 -6.96 -0.10 41.89
C ARG A 429 -5.84 -0.84 42.62
N GLN A 430 -5.76 -2.16 42.51
CA GLN A 430 -4.69 -2.96 43.09
C GLN A 430 -3.37 -2.81 42.33
N ARG A 431 -3.42 -2.81 41.00
CA ARG A 431 -2.24 -2.57 40.15
C ARG A 431 -1.62 -1.19 40.40
N HIS A 432 -2.44 -0.14 40.42
CA HIS A 432 -1.98 1.22 40.72
C HIS A 432 -1.32 1.35 42.10
N ARG A 433 -1.86 0.66 43.13
CA ARG A 433 -1.24 0.64 44.48
C ARG A 433 0.13 -0.02 44.45
N THR A 434 0.24 -1.19 43.84
CA THR A 434 1.50 -1.96 43.77
C THR A 434 2.59 -1.26 42.95
N GLU A 435 2.20 -0.56 41.88
CA GLU A 435 3.14 0.22 41.06
C GLU A 435 3.65 1.44 41.82
N ASN A 436 2.78 2.19 42.48
CA ASN A 436 3.19 3.36 43.28
C ASN A 436 4.11 2.99 44.45
N GLU A 437 3.87 1.86 45.13
CA GLU A 437 4.74 1.36 46.21
C GLU A 437 6.15 0.93 45.72
N ARG A 438 6.34 0.66 44.42
CA ARG A 438 7.66 0.30 43.84
C ARG A 438 8.50 1.51 43.42
N PHE A 439 7.91 2.69 43.24
CA PHE A 439 8.63 3.91 42.86
C PHE A 439 9.09 4.76 44.04
N GLU A 440 8.77 4.36 45.27
CA GLU A 440 9.17 5.05 46.52
C GLU A 440 10.50 4.52 47.14
N TRP A 441 11.31 3.77 46.39
CA TRP A 441 12.60 3.22 46.84
C TRP A 441 13.83 3.89 46.23
#